data_AF-A0A452SQU9-F1
#
_entry.id   AF-A0A452SQU9-F1
#
_cell.length_a   1.000
_cell.length_b   1.000
_cell.length_c   1.000
_cell.angle_alpha   90.00
_cell.angle_beta   90.00
_cell.angle_gamma   90.00
#
_symmetry.space_group_name_H-M   'P 1'
#
loop_
_entity.id
_entity.type
_entity.pdbx_description
1 polymer ?
#
loop_
_entity_poly.entity_id
_entity_poly.type
_entity_poly.pdbx_seq_one_letter_code
_entity_poly.pdbx_strand_id
1 'polypeptide(L)'
;MWELLAFLLFTLAYFLWPKPKCISAKYPKSLPSLPLVGSLPFLPRGGHQHVNFFKLQEKYGPIYSLRMGTKTTVMVGHHQLAKEVLVKKGKEFSGRPQVENFSSDSITSLLDVLIQARMNSGNNNAASDRDAKLLSDKHILTTIGDIFGAGVETTTSVVKWTVAFLLHNPQLQKKIQEEIDQNVGFGRTPNMSDRNQLIWLEATIREVLRIRPVAPTLIPHKAIVDSSIGEFAIDKGTSVIINLWALHHNEKEWHRPDQFMPERFLDPTKSQLISPSLSYLPFGAGPRSCLGEILARQELFLFMAWLLQRFDLEVPDDGQMPSLEGNPKLVFLIEPFKVKIKVRQAWREAQAESST
;
A
#
# COMPACT_ATOMS: atom_id res chain seq x y z
N MET A 1 -46.19 7.18 -21.73
CA MET A 1 -45.62 6.52 -22.93
C MET A 1 -44.59 7.40 -23.64
N TRP A 2 -44.85 8.71 -23.79
CA TRP A 2 -43.95 9.65 -24.47
C TRP A 2 -42.59 9.87 -23.77
N GLU A 3 -42.55 9.82 -22.43
CA GLU A 3 -41.28 10.01 -21.69
C GLU A 3 -40.26 8.89 -21.89
N LEU A 4 -40.73 7.63 -21.96
CA LEU A 4 -39.87 6.48 -22.27
C LEU A 4 -39.33 6.56 -23.70
N LEU A 5 -40.16 7.04 -24.64
CA LEU A 5 -39.77 7.28 -26.02
C LEU A 5 -38.75 8.42 -26.13
N ALA A 6 -38.93 9.51 -25.39
CA ALA A 6 -37.99 10.62 -25.34
C ALA A 6 -36.64 10.20 -24.74
N PHE A 7 -36.64 9.41 -23.65
CA PHE A 7 -35.42 8.90 -23.04
C PHE A 7 -34.68 7.92 -23.97
N LEU A 8 -35.42 7.07 -24.69
CA LEU A 8 -34.84 6.14 -25.65
C LEU A 8 -34.27 6.87 -26.88
N LEU A 9 -34.94 7.93 -27.35
CA LEU A 9 -34.43 8.79 -28.42
C LEU A 9 -33.22 9.62 -27.98
N PHE A 10 -33.17 10.11 -26.74
CA PHE A 10 -32.01 10.84 -26.21
C PHE A 10 -30.79 9.91 -26.03
N THR A 11 -31.02 8.68 -25.57
CA THR A 11 -29.94 7.69 -25.48
C THR A 11 -29.47 7.28 -26.87
N LEU A 12 -30.38 7.01 -27.82
CA LEU A 12 -30.02 6.70 -29.21
C LEU A 12 -29.28 7.86 -29.87
N ALA A 13 -29.75 9.10 -29.70
CA ALA A 13 -29.10 10.30 -30.21
C ALA A 13 -27.73 10.52 -29.57
N TYR A 14 -27.54 10.23 -28.28
CA TYR A 14 -26.23 10.28 -27.62
C TYR A 14 -25.26 9.22 -28.16
N PHE A 15 -25.74 8.00 -28.44
CA PHE A 15 -24.95 6.93 -29.04
C PHE A 15 -24.61 7.20 -30.52
N LEU A 16 -25.50 7.90 -31.24
CA LEU A 16 -25.34 8.26 -32.65
C LEU A 16 -24.70 9.65 -32.86
N TRP A 17 -24.54 10.45 -31.79
CA TRP A 17 -23.92 11.77 -31.91
C TRP A 17 -22.45 11.60 -32.27
N PRO A 18 -21.99 12.18 -33.40
CA PRO A 18 -20.61 12.08 -33.81
C PRO A 18 -19.74 12.76 -32.75
N LYS A 19 -19.02 11.95 -31.97
CA LYS A 19 -17.97 12.46 -31.09
C LYS A 19 -16.91 13.11 -31.98
N PRO A 20 -16.40 14.30 -31.64
CA PRO A 20 -15.39 14.97 -32.44
C PRO A 20 -14.24 13.99 -32.67
N LYS A 21 -13.96 13.70 -33.95
CA LYS A 21 -12.84 12.86 -34.36
C LYS A 21 -11.56 13.64 -34.10
N CYS A 22 -10.94 13.45 -32.93
CA CYS A 22 -9.51 13.68 -32.79
C CYS A 22 -8.80 12.63 -33.62
N ILE A 23 -8.19 13.08 -34.71
CA ILE A 23 -7.42 12.27 -35.65
C ILE A 23 -6.16 11.77 -34.91
N SER A 24 -5.93 10.45 -34.91
CA SER A 24 -4.68 9.71 -34.56
C SER A 24 -4.39 9.29 -33.10
N ALA A 25 -5.10 9.76 -32.07
CA ALA A 25 -4.76 9.34 -30.69
C ALA A 25 -5.31 7.95 -30.33
N LYS A 26 -4.43 6.99 -30.00
CA LYS A 26 -4.80 5.67 -29.46
C LYS A 26 -5.14 5.83 -27.98
N TYR A 27 -6.35 5.44 -27.55
CA TYR A 27 -6.75 5.48 -26.15
C TYR A 27 -6.78 4.07 -25.53
N PRO A 28 -6.60 3.91 -24.21
CA PRO A 28 -6.70 2.60 -23.56
C PRO A 28 -8.08 2.00 -23.78
N LYS A 29 -8.14 0.68 -24.04
CA LYS A 29 -9.42 -0.04 -24.21
C LYS A 29 -10.31 0.22 -23.00
N SER A 30 -11.57 0.60 -23.23
CA SER A 30 -12.49 0.97 -22.15
C SER A 30 -13.48 -0.14 -21.85
N LEU A 31 -13.79 -0.31 -20.57
CA LEU A 31 -14.94 -1.10 -20.15
C LEU A 31 -16.24 -0.47 -20.70
N PRO A 32 -17.29 -1.27 -20.95
CA PRO A 32 -18.62 -0.73 -21.22
C PRO A 32 -19.03 0.25 -20.11
N SER A 33 -19.80 1.28 -20.47
CA SER A 33 -20.26 2.29 -19.52
C SER A 33 -21.66 2.77 -19.86
N LEU A 34 -22.46 3.02 -18.83
CA LEU A 34 -23.77 3.67 -18.93
C LEU A 34 -23.65 5.16 -18.58
N PRO A 35 -24.56 6.01 -19.09
CA PRO A 35 -24.67 7.39 -18.63
C PRO A 35 -24.81 7.46 -17.11
N LEU A 36 -24.18 8.45 -16.48
CA LEU A 36 -24.18 8.74 -15.03
C LEU A 36 -23.49 7.69 -14.13
N VAL A 37 -23.77 6.39 -14.31
CA VAL A 37 -23.27 5.30 -13.45
C VAL A 37 -21.90 4.77 -13.89
N GLY A 38 -21.48 5.07 -15.12
CA GLY A 38 -20.20 4.65 -15.66
C GLY A 38 -20.12 3.13 -15.87
N SER A 39 -18.96 2.55 -15.58
CA SER A 39 -18.65 1.12 -15.72
C SER A 39 -19.05 0.28 -14.52
N LEU A 40 -19.57 0.88 -13.44
CA LEU A 40 -19.99 0.17 -12.22
C LEU A 40 -20.89 -1.06 -12.49
N PRO A 41 -21.89 -1.01 -13.40
CA PRO A 41 -22.74 -2.17 -13.66
C PRO A 41 -22.02 -3.36 -14.31
N PHE A 42 -20.88 -3.11 -14.97
CA PHE A 42 -20.10 -4.10 -15.70
C PHE A 42 -18.89 -4.61 -14.91
N LEU A 43 -18.63 -4.05 -13.73
CA LEU A 43 -17.63 -4.58 -12.82
C LEU A 43 -18.17 -5.83 -12.12
N PRO A 44 -17.33 -6.87 -11.91
CA PRO A 44 -17.75 -8.04 -11.17
C PRO A 44 -18.16 -7.64 -9.74
N ARG A 45 -19.38 -8.04 -9.35
CA ARG A 45 -19.97 -7.72 -8.03
C ARG A 45 -19.54 -8.69 -6.92
N GLY A 46 -19.07 -9.88 -7.29
CA GLY A 46 -18.54 -10.89 -6.38
C GLY A 46 -17.02 -10.84 -6.26
N GLY A 47 -16.50 -11.28 -5.11
CA GLY A 47 -15.07 -11.34 -4.84
C GLY A 47 -14.41 -9.95 -4.65
N HIS A 48 -13.09 -9.99 -4.51
CA HIS A 48 -12.28 -8.82 -4.19
C HIS A 48 -11.99 -7.95 -5.43
N GLN A 49 -12.27 -6.64 -5.33
CA GLN A 49 -12.16 -5.72 -6.47
C GLN A 49 -10.75 -5.65 -7.07
N HIS A 50 -9.69 -5.68 -6.26
CA HIS A 50 -8.32 -5.67 -6.77
C HIS A 50 -7.98 -6.92 -7.60
N VAL A 51 -8.52 -8.10 -7.22
CA VAL A 51 -8.40 -9.34 -7.99
C VAL A 51 -9.22 -9.24 -9.28
N ASN A 52 -10.42 -8.67 -9.21
CA ASN A 52 -11.26 -8.45 -10.39
C ASN A 52 -10.58 -7.49 -11.38
N PHE A 53 -9.94 -6.42 -10.90
CA PHE A 53 -9.15 -5.51 -11.72
C PHE A 53 -7.92 -6.16 -12.33
N PHE A 54 -7.33 -7.14 -11.65
CA PHE A 54 -6.27 -7.97 -12.22
C PHE A 54 -6.80 -8.87 -13.33
N LYS A 55 -7.90 -9.60 -13.10
CA LYS A 55 -8.55 -10.45 -14.12
C LYS A 55 -8.98 -9.67 -15.37
N LEU A 56 -9.44 -8.42 -15.20
CA LEU A 56 -9.80 -7.57 -16.33
C LEU A 56 -8.61 -7.26 -17.25
N GLN A 57 -7.37 -7.33 -16.78
CA GLN A 57 -6.19 -7.13 -17.62
C GLN A 57 -6.02 -8.23 -18.66
N GLU A 58 -6.47 -9.46 -18.38
CA GLU A 58 -6.43 -10.55 -19.36
C GLU A 58 -7.28 -10.21 -20.58
N LYS A 59 -8.42 -9.53 -20.38
CA LYS A 59 -9.36 -9.16 -21.43
C LYS A 59 -9.01 -7.83 -22.12
N TYR A 60 -8.65 -6.81 -21.35
CA TYR A 60 -8.48 -5.44 -21.85
C TYR A 60 -7.02 -5.05 -22.08
N GLY A 61 -6.08 -5.86 -21.58
CA GLY A 61 -4.64 -5.62 -21.67
C GLY A 61 -4.05 -4.98 -20.40
N PRO A 62 -2.71 -4.77 -20.39
CA PRO A 62 -1.97 -4.28 -19.22
C PRO A 62 -2.38 -2.86 -18.77
N ILE A 63 -2.94 -2.08 -19.69
CA ILE A 63 -3.50 -0.75 -19.46
C ILE A 63 -4.89 -0.68 -20.08
N TYR A 64 -5.87 -0.26 -19.29
CA TYR A 64 -7.26 -0.15 -19.73
C TYR A 64 -7.96 0.99 -18.98
N SER A 65 -9.11 1.43 -19.49
CA SER A 65 -9.90 2.48 -18.86
C SER A 65 -11.25 1.97 -18.39
N LEU A 66 -11.79 2.60 -17.35
CA LEU A 66 -13.14 2.39 -16.84
C LEU A 66 -13.71 3.73 -16.40
N ARG A 67 -15.04 3.87 -16.43
CA ARG A 67 -15.70 5.11 -15.97
C ARG A 67 -16.21 4.93 -14.55
N MET A 68 -15.73 5.76 -13.63
CA MET A 68 -16.30 5.88 -12.28
C MET A 68 -17.27 7.04 -12.28
N GLY A 69 -18.56 6.73 -12.42
CA GLY A 69 -19.60 7.73 -12.72
C GLY A 69 -19.35 8.39 -14.07
N THR A 70 -19.18 9.71 -14.09
CA THR A 70 -18.86 10.47 -15.32
C THR A 70 -17.37 10.56 -15.62
N LYS A 71 -16.50 10.27 -14.64
CA LYS A 71 -15.04 10.46 -14.73
C LYS A 71 -14.36 9.21 -15.31
N THR A 72 -13.41 9.43 -16.21
CA THR A 72 -12.56 8.36 -16.75
C THR A 72 -11.40 8.07 -15.81
N THR A 73 -11.20 6.79 -15.52
CA THR A 73 -10.10 6.27 -14.74
C THR A 73 -9.31 5.27 -15.58
N VAL A 74 -7.99 5.40 -15.61
CA VAL A 74 -7.08 4.49 -16.31
C VAL A 74 -6.40 3.60 -15.29
N MET A 75 -6.53 2.28 -15.47
CA MET A 75 -5.88 1.25 -14.70
C MET A 75 -4.57 0.85 -15.39
N VAL A 76 -3.47 0.90 -14.65
CA VAL A 76 -2.14 0.49 -15.12
C VAL A 76 -1.66 -0.66 -14.24
N GLY A 77 -1.48 -1.84 -14.80
CA GLY A 77 -0.92 -2.99 -14.06
C GLY A 77 0.20 -3.68 -14.81
N HIS A 78 1.05 -2.90 -15.48
CA HIS A 78 2.32 -3.35 -16.03
C HIS A 78 3.44 -2.48 -15.47
N HIS A 79 4.54 -3.10 -15.04
CA HIS A 79 5.56 -2.44 -14.24
C HIS A 79 6.29 -1.31 -14.98
N GLN A 80 6.57 -1.47 -16.28
CA GLN A 80 7.21 -0.42 -17.08
C GLN A 80 6.32 0.82 -17.21
N LEU A 81 5.02 0.62 -17.43
CA LEU A 81 4.05 1.71 -17.54
C LEU A 81 3.82 2.37 -16.18
N ALA A 82 3.79 1.58 -15.10
CA ALA A 82 3.73 2.11 -13.75
C ALA A 82 4.94 2.98 -13.42
N LYS A 83 6.17 2.56 -13.77
CA LYS A 83 7.37 3.39 -13.63
C LYS A 83 7.36 4.62 -14.52
N GLU A 84 6.82 4.52 -15.73
CA GLU A 84 6.63 5.68 -16.59
C GLU A 84 5.73 6.72 -15.90
N VAL A 85 4.57 6.30 -15.38
CA VAL A 85 3.61 7.17 -14.69
C VAL A 85 4.20 7.76 -13.41
N LEU A 86 4.73 6.90 -12.54
CA LEU A 86 5.14 7.28 -11.19
C LEU A 86 6.45 8.07 -11.20
N VAL A 87 7.44 7.64 -11.99
CA VAL A 87 8.80 8.17 -11.95
C VAL A 87 9.08 9.10 -13.13
N LYS A 88 9.03 8.57 -14.37
CA LYS A 88 9.47 9.31 -15.56
C LYS A 88 8.60 10.55 -15.81
N LYS A 89 7.28 10.37 -15.73
CA LYS A 89 6.25 11.40 -15.89
C LYS A 89 5.58 11.75 -14.55
N GLY A 90 6.29 11.51 -13.45
CA GLY A 90 5.75 11.73 -12.10
C GLY A 90 5.22 13.15 -11.88
N LYS A 91 5.85 14.17 -12.49
CA LYS A 91 5.36 15.56 -12.42
C LYS A 91 4.00 15.73 -13.10
N GLU A 92 3.78 15.07 -14.23
CA GLU A 92 2.55 15.15 -15.05
C GLU A 92 1.38 14.36 -14.43
N PHE A 93 1.67 13.29 -13.69
CA PHE A 93 0.67 12.45 -13.04
C PHE A 93 0.61 12.61 -11.52
N SER A 94 1.28 13.60 -10.92
CA SER A 94 1.26 13.81 -9.46
C SER A 94 -0.03 14.45 -8.94
N GLY A 95 -1.00 14.80 -9.80
CA GLY A 95 -2.25 15.40 -9.36
C GLY A 95 -3.02 14.50 -8.39
N ARG A 96 -3.73 15.10 -7.44
CA ARG A 96 -4.65 14.40 -6.52
C ARG A 96 -6.08 14.47 -7.10
N PRO A 97 -6.80 13.35 -7.25
CA PRO A 97 -8.24 13.42 -7.46
C PRO A 97 -8.91 14.03 -6.23
N GLN A 98 -9.93 14.85 -6.46
CA GLN A 98 -10.72 15.42 -5.36
C GLN A 98 -11.50 14.29 -4.68
N VAL A 99 -11.23 14.08 -3.40
CA VAL A 99 -12.01 13.24 -2.50
C VAL A 99 -12.78 14.20 -1.60
N GLU A 100 -14.08 14.01 -1.44
CA GLU A 100 -14.87 14.82 -0.50
C GLU A 100 -14.37 14.57 0.94
N ASN A 101 -14.37 15.63 1.74
CA ASN A 101 -13.62 15.77 2.98
C ASN A 101 -13.88 14.64 4.00
N PHE A 102 -12.82 13.96 4.44
CA PHE A 102 -12.84 13.16 5.67
C PHE A 102 -12.54 14.06 6.88
N SER A 103 -13.42 14.11 7.87
CA SER A 103 -13.15 14.70 9.18
C SER A 103 -12.66 13.61 10.13
N SER A 104 -11.46 13.78 10.69
CA SER A 104 -10.93 12.93 11.75
C SER A 104 -10.99 13.72 13.06
N ASP A 105 -11.85 13.29 13.97
CA ASP A 105 -11.89 13.79 15.35
C ASP A 105 -11.08 12.83 16.23
N SER A 106 -10.19 13.42 17.05
CA SER A 106 -9.36 12.81 18.11
C SER A 106 -8.02 12.18 17.71
N ILE A 107 -6.91 12.89 18.01
CA ILE A 107 -5.56 12.35 18.26
C ILE A 107 -4.84 13.27 19.27
N THR A 108 -4.08 12.76 20.24
CA THR A 108 -3.64 13.55 21.43
C THR A 108 -2.16 13.38 21.83
N SER A 109 -1.26 13.00 20.91
CA SER A 109 0.18 12.86 21.27
C SER A 109 1.16 13.69 20.44
N LEU A 110 0.98 13.78 19.12
CA LEU A 110 1.78 14.69 18.27
C LEU A 110 1.23 16.14 18.27
N LEU A 111 0.00 16.33 18.75
CA LEU A 111 -0.60 17.66 18.91
C LEU A 111 0.21 18.53 19.83
N ASP A 112 0.62 17.98 20.97
CA ASP A 112 1.39 18.71 21.96
C ASP A 112 2.75 19.12 21.39
N VAL A 113 3.37 18.29 20.54
CA VAL A 113 4.63 18.61 19.86
C VAL A 113 4.45 19.71 18.81
N LEU A 114 3.36 19.70 18.02
CA LEU A 114 3.09 20.75 17.03
C LEU A 114 2.60 22.05 17.68
N ILE A 115 1.84 21.97 18.76
CA ILE A 115 1.48 23.11 19.61
C ILE A 115 2.74 23.69 20.24
N GLN A 116 3.63 22.86 20.78
CA GLN A 116 4.90 23.30 21.36
C GLN A 116 5.83 23.91 20.30
N ALA A 117 5.89 23.36 19.08
CA ALA A 117 6.63 23.96 17.97
C ALA A 117 6.07 25.34 17.58
N ARG A 118 4.74 25.49 17.57
CA ARG A 118 4.07 26.78 17.35
C ARG A 118 4.35 27.77 18.48
N MET A 119 4.23 27.34 19.74
CA MET A 119 4.50 28.15 20.93
C MET A 119 5.96 28.61 20.97
N ASN A 120 6.90 27.72 20.62
CA ASN A 120 8.33 28.04 20.52
C ASN A 120 8.62 29.00 19.35
N SER A 121 7.89 28.91 18.23
CA SER A 121 8.01 29.87 17.12
C SER A 121 7.43 31.25 17.46
N GLY A 122 6.45 31.33 18.37
CA GLY A 122 5.88 32.60 18.85
C GLY A 122 6.71 33.30 19.93
N ASN A 123 7.63 32.60 20.60
CA ASN A 123 8.49 33.16 21.64
C ASN A 123 9.78 33.82 21.10
N ASN A 124 10.08 33.65 19.82
CA ASN A 124 11.14 34.41 19.15
C ASN A 124 10.56 35.74 18.67
N ASN A 125 10.92 36.84 19.33
CA ASN A 125 10.46 38.22 19.09
C ASN A 125 10.91 38.81 17.71
N ALA A 126 10.81 38.04 16.63
CA ALA A 126 11.11 38.48 15.27
C ALA A 126 10.24 37.81 14.18
N ALA A 127 9.18 37.08 14.54
CA ALA A 127 8.22 36.58 13.55
C ALA A 127 7.10 37.61 13.35
N SER A 128 6.99 38.12 12.12
CA SER A 128 5.89 39.02 11.75
C SER A 128 4.53 38.33 11.96
N ASP A 129 3.47 39.09 12.28
CA ASP A 129 2.07 38.61 12.46
C ASP A 129 1.51 37.78 11.27
N ARG A 130 2.25 37.68 10.16
CA ARG A 130 1.96 36.80 9.02
C ARG A 130 2.32 35.33 9.27
N ASP A 131 3.38 35.05 10.01
CA ASP A 131 3.88 33.68 10.20
C ASP A 131 3.03 32.90 11.24
N ALA A 132 2.49 33.59 12.25
CA ALA A 132 1.57 33.02 13.22
C ALA A 132 0.19 32.65 12.64
N LYS A 133 -0.17 33.18 11.46
CA LYS A 133 -1.44 32.92 10.75
C LYS A 133 -1.35 31.82 9.67
N LEU A 134 -0.17 31.25 9.41
CA LEU A 134 0.01 30.26 8.34
C LEU A 134 -0.59 28.88 8.65
N LEU A 135 -0.65 28.48 9.92
CA LEU A 135 -1.20 27.19 10.35
C LEU A 135 -2.26 27.39 11.43
N SER A 136 -3.53 27.21 11.07
CA SER A 136 -4.63 27.18 12.03
C SER A 136 -4.61 25.89 12.84
N ASP A 137 -5.26 25.88 14.01
CA ASP A 137 -5.45 24.65 14.80
C ASP A 137 -6.10 23.55 13.95
N LYS A 138 -7.03 23.92 13.06
CA LYS A 138 -7.62 22.99 12.10
C LYS A 138 -6.59 22.38 11.14
N HIS A 139 -5.65 23.17 10.62
CA HIS A 139 -4.57 22.64 9.76
C HIS A 139 -3.68 21.66 10.54
N ILE A 140 -3.37 21.97 11.80
CA ILE A 140 -2.56 21.11 12.67
C ILE A 140 -3.32 19.80 12.95
N LEU A 141 -4.58 19.89 13.39
CA LEU A 141 -5.45 18.75 13.67
C LEU A 141 -5.61 17.84 12.45
N THR A 142 -5.92 18.40 11.27
CA THR A 142 -6.05 17.62 10.04
C THR A 142 -4.73 16.97 9.62
N THR A 143 -3.61 17.71 9.72
CA THR A 143 -2.29 17.15 9.37
C THR A 143 -1.91 15.98 10.28
N ILE A 144 -2.20 16.09 11.57
CA ILE A 144 -1.99 14.99 12.53
C ILE A 144 -2.93 13.82 12.19
N GLY A 145 -4.22 14.10 11.96
CA GLY A 145 -5.19 13.11 11.52
C GLY A 145 -4.69 12.31 10.31
N ASP A 146 -4.16 13.01 9.30
CA ASP A 146 -3.59 12.41 8.09
C ASP A 146 -2.35 11.54 8.40
N ILE A 147 -1.44 12.00 9.26
CA ILE A 147 -0.22 11.26 9.63
C ILE A 147 -0.57 9.94 10.33
N PHE A 148 -1.41 9.98 11.35
CA PHE A 148 -1.76 8.78 12.12
C PHE A 148 -2.71 7.87 11.35
N GLY A 149 -3.68 8.43 10.61
CA GLY A 149 -4.55 7.65 9.73
C GLY A 149 -3.74 6.87 8.69
N ALA A 150 -2.71 7.51 8.11
CA ALA A 150 -1.84 6.85 7.15
C ALA A 150 -0.85 5.85 7.80
N GLY A 151 -0.30 6.18 8.97
CA GLY A 151 0.80 5.40 9.59
C GLY A 151 0.35 4.23 10.47
N VAL A 152 -0.76 4.35 11.19
CA VAL A 152 -1.13 3.35 12.23
C VAL A 152 -1.77 2.11 11.62
N GLU A 153 -2.82 2.28 10.80
CA GLU A 153 -3.57 1.15 10.25
C GLU A 153 -2.70 0.33 9.29
N THR A 154 -1.85 1.01 8.50
CA THR A 154 -0.99 0.37 7.50
C THR A 154 0.11 -0.48 8.14
N THR A 155 0.90 0.09 9.06
CA THR A 155 1.94 -0.65 9.79
C THR A 155 1.33 -1.81 10.59
N THR A 156 0.22 -1.56 11.29
CA THR A 156 -0.49 -2.61 12.05
C THR A 156 -0.92 -3.77 11.16
N SER A 157 -1.44 -3.48 9.95
CA SER A 157 -1.83 -4.52 9.01
C SER A 157 -0.64 -5.41 8.62
N VAL A 158 0.51 -4.81 8.30
CA VAL A 158 1.72 -5.57 7.92
C VAL A 158 2.23 -6.41 9.08
N VAL A 159 2.22 -5.90 10.32
CA VAL A 159 2.58 -6.69 11.52
C VAL A 159 1.64 -7.90 11.65
N LYS A 160 0.32 -7.70 11.55
CA LYS A 160 -0.66 -8.79 11.63
C LYS A 160 -0.47 -9.84 10.54
N TRP A 161 -0.26 -9.42 9.30
CA TRP A 161 0.06 -10.33 8.20
C TRP A 161 1.36 -11.09 8.43
N THR A 162 2.40 -10.42 8.93
CA THR A 162 3.68 -11.06 9.26
C THR A 162 3.49 -12.14 10.31
N VAL A 163 2.78 -11.85 11.40
CA VAL A 163 2.45 -12.85 12.43
C VAL A 163 1.65 -14.02 11.84
N ALA A 164 0.63 -13.75 11.02
CA ALA A 164 -0.16 -14.81 10.40
C ALA A 164 0.71 -15.71 9.50
N PHE A 165 1.58 -15.14 8.66
CA PHE A 165 2.48 -15.94 7.83
C PHE A 165 3.49 -16.74 8.66
N LEU A 166 4.00 -16.20 9.77
CA LEU A 166 4.90 -16.95 10.66
C LEU A 166 4.19 -18.10 11.37
N LEU A 167 2.92 -17.95 11.76
CA LEU A 167 2.11 -19.04 12.33
C LEU A 167 1.92 -20.19 11.33
N HIS A 168 1.76 -19.88 10.04
CA HIS A 168 1.73 -20.88 8.97
C HIS A 168 3.12 -21.46 8.62
N ASN A 169 4.21 -20.81 9.06
CA ASN A 169 5.57 -21.17 8.72
C ASN A 169 6.48 -21.21 9.97
N PRO A 170 6.23 -22.13 10.92
CA PRO A 170 6.97 -22.18 12.19
C PRO A 170 8.48 -22.39 12.02
N GLN A 171 8.90 -23.05 10.93
CA GLN A 171 10.33 -23.23 10.62
C GLN A 171 11.00 -21.90 10.23
N LEU A 172 10.29 -21.01 9.55
CA LEU A 172 10.80 -19.68 9.23
C LEU A 172 10.92 -18.82 10.49
N GLN A 173 9.95 -18.90 11.42
CA GLN A 173 10.04 -18.24 12.71
C GLN A 173 11.31 -18.66 13.46
N LYS A 174 11.56 -19.97 13.59
CA LYS A 174 12.77 -20.50 14.23
C LYS A 174 14.05 -20.00 13.57
N LYS A 175 14.07 -19.98 12.24
CA LYS A 175 15.21 -19.47 11.48
C LYS A 175 15.52 -18.00 11.75
N ILE A 176 14.49 -17.16 11.82
CA ILE A 176 14.65 -15.74 12.16
C ILE A 176 15.12 -15.59 13.61
N GLN A 177 14.56 -16.38 14.52
CA GLN A 177 14.97 -16.40 15.92
C GLN A 177 16.45 -16.80 16.09
N GLU A 178 16.90 -17.86 15.41
CA GLU A 178 18.30 -18.29 15.38
C GLU A 178 19.22 -17.19 14.81
N GLU A 179 18.79 -16.51 13.75
CA GLU A 179 19.52 -15.36 13.18
C GLU A 179 19.65 -14.20 14.19
N ILE A 180 18.59 -13.91 14.95
CA ILE A 180 18.62 -12.92 16.03
C ILE A 180 19.56 -13.35 17.15
N ASP A 181 19.48 -14.62 17.58
CA ASP A 181 20.30 -15.14 18.66
C ASP A 181 21.80 -15.08 18.32
N GLN A 182 22.16 -15.40 17.08
CA GLN A 182 23.56 -15.38 16.62
C GLN A 182 24.13 -13.98 16.45
N ASN A 183 23.36 -13.04 15.89
CA ASN A 183 23.88 -11.71 15.51
C ASN A 183 23.66 -10.63 16.59
N VAL A 184 22.60 -10.77 17.39
CA VAL A 184 22.22 -9.80 18.44
C VAL A 184 22.42 -10.39 19.83
N GLY A 185 22.06 -11.66 20.01
CA GLY A 185 22.09 -12.34 21.30
C GLY A 185 20.99 -11.84 22.25
N PHE A 186 21.21 -12.05 23.55
CA PHE A 186 20.22 -11.80 24.60
C PHE A 186 20.58 -10.65 25.56
N GLY A 187 21.82 -10.13 25.48
CA GLY A 187 22.30 -9.06 26.37
C GLY A 187 21.81 -7.65 26.01
N ARG A 188 21.19 -7.48 24.84
CA ARG A 188 20.61 -6.20 24.41
C ARG A 188 19.41 -6.41 23.51
N THR A 189 18.60 -5.37 23.35
CA THR A 189 17.50 -5.35 22.37
C THR A 189 18.01 -5.06 20.96
N PRO A 190 17.40 -5.66 19.92
CA PRO A 190 17.65 -5.30 18.53
C PRO A 190 17.48 -3.79 18.31
N ASN A 191 18.34 -3.21 17.49
CA ASN A 191 18.26 -1.83 17.06
C ASN A 191 18.49 -1.74 15.55
N MET A 192 18.40 -0.53 14.98
CA MET A 192 18.48 -0.35 13.53
C MET A 192 19.82 -0.74 12.90
N SER A 193 20.92 -0.77 13.67
CA SER A 193 22.23 -1.21 13.18
C SER A 193 22.28 -2.70 12.88
N ASP A 194 21.38 -3.50 13.46
CA ASP A 194 21.29 -4.94 13.26
C ASP A 194 20.60 -5.31 11.94
N ARG A 195 19.92 -4.35 11.29
CA ARG A 195 19.07 -4.60 10.11
C ARG A 195 19.78 -5.29 8.95
N ASN A 196 21.06 -5.00 8.74
CA ASN A 196 21.83 -5.60 7.65
C ASN A 196 22.28 -7.04 7.97
N GLN A 197 22.19 -7.48 9.23
CA GLN A 197 22.56 -8.82 9.69
C GLN A 197 21.32 -9.71 9.83
N LEU A 198 20.15 -9.13 10.09
CA LEU A 198 18.88 -9.84 10.21
C LEU A 198 18.14 -9.94 8.86
N ILE A 199 18.78 -10.58 7.88
CA ILE A 199 18.32 -10.63 6.49
C ILE A 199 17.07 -11.49 6.32
N TRP A 200 16.87 -12.54 7.12
CA TRP A 200 15.66 -13.36 7.06
C TRP A 200 14.44 -12.58 7.54
N LEU A 201 14.60 -11.77 8.59
CA LEU A 201 13.52 -10.89 9.04
C LEU A 201 13.15 -9.86 7.98
N GLU A 202 14.14 -9.16 7.41
CA GLU A 202 13.91 -8.14 6.38
C GLU A 202 13.32 -8.75 5.09
N ALA A 203 13.80 -9.93 4.67
CA ALA A 203 13.24 -10.67 3.54
C ALA A 203 11.77 -11.07 3.79
N THR A 204 11.45 -11.48 5.02
CA THR A 204 10.08 -11.83 5.44
C THR A 204 9.16 -10.61 5.35
N ILE A 205 9.56 -9.47 5.91
CA ILE A 205 8.79 -8.22 5.83
C ILE A 205 8.56 -7.80 4.37
N ARG A 206 9.59 -7.92 3.52
CA ARG A 206 9.48 -7.61 2.09
C ARG A 206 8.50 -8.53 1.36
N GLU A 207 8.51 -9.82 1.66
CA GLU A 207 7.57 -10.77 1.06
C GLU A 207 6.14 -10.52 1.53
N VAL A 208 5.92 -10.15 2.79
CA VAL A 208 4.60 -9.73 3.28
C VAL A 208 4.10 -8.50 2.50
N LEU A 209 4.93 -7.46 2.39
CA LEU A 209 4.60 -6.24 1.62
C LEU A 209 4.36 -6.52 0.13
N ARG A 210 4.96 -7.57 -0.42
CA ARG A 210 4.72 -8.00 -1.80
C ARG A 210 3.37 -8.70 -1.93
N ILE A 211 3.20 -9.81 -1.21
CA ILE A 211 2.08 -10.76 -1.37
C ILE A 211 0.78 -10.24 -0.76
N ARG A 212 0.87 -9.36 0.25
CA ARG A 212 -0.24 -8.66 0.88
C ARG A 212 0.07 -7.16 0.87
N PRO A 213 0.05 -6.52 -0.32
CA PRO A 213 0.34 -5.10 -0.43
C PRO A 213 -0.70 -4.31 0.35
N VAL A 214 -0.24 -3.37 1.18
CA VAL A 214 -1.08 -2.51 2.02
C VAL A 214 -2.19 -1.84 1.20
N ALA A 215 -1.86 -1.36 0.00
CA ALA A 215 -2.82 -0.79 -0.95
C ALA A 215 -2.76 -1.59 -2.28
N PRO A 216 -3.62 -2.62 -2.47
CA PRO A 216 -3.62 -3.45 -3.68
C PRO A 216 -3.83 -2.66 -4.97
N THR A 217 -4.58 -1.56 -4.89
CA THR A 217 -4.56 -0.48 -5.87
C THR A 217 -3.95 0.73 -5.19
N LEU A 218 -2.83 1.25 -5.70
CA LEU A 218 -2.21 2.45 -5.13
C LEU A 218 -3.20 3.61 -5.08
N ILE A 219 -2.93 4.57 -4.20
CA ILE A 219 -3.74 5.80 -4.08
C ILE A 219 -3.81 6.47 -5.45
N PRO A 220 -5.02 6.84 -5.94
CA PRO A 220 -5.16 7.38 -7.28
C PRO A 220 -4.34 8.65 -7.53
N HIS A 221 -3.78 8.69 -8.74
CA HIS A 221 -3.11 9.83 -9.36
C HIS A 221 -4.07 10.54 -10.32
N LYS A 222 -3.72 11.75 -10.74
CA LYS A 222 -4.49 12.54 -11.71
C LYS A 222 -3.52 13.22 -12.67
N ALA A 223 -3.77 13.10 -13.96
CA ALA A 223 -3.05 13.83 -14.99
C ALA A 223 -3.32 15.33 -14.84
N ILE A 224 -2.28 16.15 -14.65
CA ILE A 224 -2.41 17.62 -14.52
C ILE A 224 -2.27 18.35 -15.86
N VAL A 225 -1.77 17.64 -16.88
CA VAL A 225 -1.63 18.06 -18.27
C VAL A 225 -2.06 16.92 -19.19
N ASP A 226 -2.33 17.21 -20.46
CA ASP A 226 -2.49 16.18 -21.47
C ASP A 226 -1.15 15.46 -21.66
N SER A 227 -1.16 14.14 -21.64
CA SER A 227 0.05 13.31 -21.67
C SER A 227 -0.23 11.97 -22.36
N SER A 228 0.69 11.02 -22.21
CA SER A 228 0.54 9.64 -22.66
C SER A 228 1.10 8.65 -21.64
N ILE A 229 0.67 7.40 -21.72
CA ILE A 229 1.28 6.27 -21.03
C ILE A 229 1.54 5.19 -22.08
N GLY A 230 2.82 4.89 -22.34
CA GLY A 230 3.21 4.13 -23.52
C GLY A 230 2.71 4.79 -24.81
N GLU A 231 1.99 4.02 -25.61
CA GLU A 231 1.36 4.46 -26.86
C GLU A 231 -0.02 5.12 -26.67
N PHE A 232 -0.54 5.17 -25.44
CA PHE A 232 -1.91 5.60 -25.19
C PHE A 232 -1.98 7.05 -24.73
N ALA A 233 -2.85 7.84 -25.36
CA ALA A 233 -3.14 9.21 -24.95
C ALA A 233 -3.93 9.25 -23.64
N ILE A 234 -3.60 10.21 -22.78
CA ILE A 234 -4.24 10.44 -21.48
C ILE A 234 -4.55 11.92 -21.35
N ASP A 235 -5.84 12.25 -21.40
CA ASP A 235 -6.29 13.63 -21.30
C ASP A 235 -6.09 14.18 -19.87
N LYS A 236 -5.85 15.48 -19.76
CA LYS A 236 -5.77 16.23 -18.51
C LYS A 236 -7.01 15.96 -17.67
N GLY A 237 -6.78 15.71 -16.38
CA GLY A 237 -7.82 15.46 -15.41
C GLY A 237 -8.25 14.00 -15.28
N THR A 238 -7.76 13.12 -16.16
CA THR A 238 -7.96 11.67 -16.06
C THR A 238 -7.32 11.13 -14.78
N SER A 239 -8.07 10.30 -14.05
CA SER A 239 -7.51 9.60 -12.87
C SER A 239 -6.72 8.39 -13.34
N VAL A 240 -5.55 8.16 -12.75
CA VAL A 240 -4.68 7.03 -13.07
C VAL A 240 -4.46 6.22 -11.80
N ILE A 241 -4.72 4.92 -11.86
CA ILE A 241 -4.57 4.00 -10.73
C ILE A 241 -3.56 2.92 -11.12
N ILE A 242 -2.54 2.76 -10.29
CA ILE A 242 -1.61 1.65 -10.43
C ILE A 242 -2.18 0.45 -9.69
N ASN A 243 -2.44 -0.64 -10.42
CA ASN A 243 -2.85 -1.91 -9.85
C ASN A 243 -1.60 -2.62 -9.28
N LEU A 244 -1.27 -2.32 -8.02
CA LEU A 244 -0.09 -2.90 -7.36
C LEU A 244 -0.22 -4.41 -7.19
N TRP A 245 -1.44 -4.90 -6.94
CA TRP A 245 -1.73 -6.34 -6.89
C TRP A 245 -1.28 -7.03 -8.18
N ALA A 246 -1.65 -6.46 -9.33
CA ALA A 246 -1.21 -6.97 -10.63
C ALA A 246 0.31 -6.98 -10.77
N LEU A 247 1.00 -5.91 -10.36
CA LEU A 247 2.46 -5.85 -10.43
C LEU A 247 3.12 -6.90 -9.55
N HIS A 248 2.59 -7.13 -8.35
CA HIS A 248 3.15 -8.03 -7.35
C HIS A 248 2.77 -9.51 -7.55
N HIS A 249 1.70 -9.78 -8.31
CA HIS A 249 1.20 -11.14 -8.57
C HIS A 249 1.28 -11.56 -10.05
N ASN A 250 1.97 -10.78 -10.90
CA ASN A 250 2.23 -11.17 -12.27
C ASN A 250 3.26 -12.30 -12.33
N GLU A 251 2.86 -13.48 -12.82
CA GLU A 251 3.71 -14.66 -12.97
C GLU A 251 4.94 -14.45 -13.86
N LYS A 252 4.89 -13.46 -14.78
CA LYS A 252 6.04 -13.10 -15.62
C LYS A 252 7.14 -12.38 -14.85
N GLU A 253 6.78 -11.72 -13.75
CA GLU A 253 7.66 -10.91 -12.91
C GLU A 253 8.06 -11.63 -11.62
N TRP A 254 7.18 -12.53 -11.14
CA TRP A 254 7.31 -13.21 -9.86
C TRP A 254 7.08 -14.71 -10.04
N HIS A 255 8.11 -15.51 -9.81
CA HIS A 255 7.97 -16.97 -9.78
C HIS A 255 7.08 -17.40 -8.61
N ARG A 256 6.01 -18.17 -8.90
CA ARG A 256 5.00 -18.62 -7.93
C ARG A 256 4.49 -17.44 -7.07
N PRO A 257 3.78 -16.47 -7.66
CA PRO A 257 3.44 -15.21 -7.01
C PRO A 257 2.52 -15.37 -5.78
N ASP A 258 1.69 -16.40 -5.77
CA ASP A 258 0.73 -16.66 -4.68
C ASP A 258 1.33 -17.42 -3.50
N GLN A 259 2.58 -17.88 -3.62
CA GLN A 259 3.28 -18.57 -2.54
C GLN A 259 4.14 -17.59 -1.74
N PHE A 260 4.04 -17.70 -0.42
CA PHE A 260 4.86 -16.94 0.51
C PHE A 260 6.28 -17.51 0.51
N MET A 261 7.23 -16.78 -0.11
CA MET A 261 8.62 -17.22 -0.24
C MET A 261 9.60 -16.06 0.05
N PRO A 262 9.93 -15.78 1.32
CA PRO A 262 10.92 -14.75 1.68
C PRO A 262 12.27 -14.92 0.97
N GLU A 263 12.66 -16.16 0.64
CA GLU A 263 13.91 -16.48 -0.04
C GLU A 263 14.10 -15.73 -1.36
N ARG A 264 13.03 -15.28 -2.01
CA ARG A 264 13.13 -14.52 -3.26
C ARG A 264 13.82 -13.17 -3.08
N PHE A 265 13.86 -12.64 -1.86
CA PHE A 265 14.58 -11.41 -1.52
C PHE A 265 16.01 -11.66 -1.07
N LEU A 266 16.49 -12.89 -1.15
CA LEU A 266 17.87 -13.26 -0.85
C LEU A 266 18.61 -13.62 -2.13
N ASP A 267 19.91 -13.35 -2.15
CA ASP A 267 20.78 -13.80 -3.22
C ASP A 267 20.90 -15.35 -3.21
N PRO A 268 21.41 -16.00 -4.28
CA PRO A 268 21.52 -17.45 -4.33
C PRO A 268 22.32 -18.08 -3.18
N THR A 269 23.28 -17.34 -2.61
CA THR A 269 24.08 -17.80 -1.45
C THR A 269 23.38 -17.58 -0.10
N LYS A 270 22.24 -16.87 -0.09
CA LYS A 270 21.47 -16.49 1.10
C LYS A 270 22.29 -15.71 2.13
N SER A 271 23.21 -14.88 1.65
CA SER A 271 24.09 -14.02 2.46
C SER A 271 23.69 -12.55 2.38
N GLN A 272 22.97 -12.13 1.35
CA GLN A 272 22.61 -10.73 1.13
C GLN A 272 21.18 -10.57 0.63
N LEU A 273 20.61 -9.40 0.93
CA LEU A 273 19.30 -9.00 0.42
C LEU A 273 19.41 -8.51 -1.03
N ILE A 274 18.51 -8.98 -1.87
CA ILE A 274 18.35 -8.53 -3.25
C ILE A 274 16.95 -7.93 -3.49
N SER A 275 16.79 -7.28 -4.63
CA SER A 275 15.48 -6.88 -5.15
C SER A 275 15.19 -7.72 -6.40
N PRO A 276 14.36 -8.77 -6.31
CA PRO A 276 14.21 -9.76 -7.37
C PRO A 276 13.49 -9.22 -8.62
N SER A 277 12.64 -8.21 -8.46
CA SER A 277 11.91 -7.60 -9.58
C SER A 277 11.83 -6.09 -9.44
N LEU A 278 11.92 -5.41 -10.58
CA LEU A 278 11.66 -3.98 -10.71
C LEU A 278 10.18 -3.62 -10.50
N SER A 279 9.31 -4.63 -10.44
CA SER A 279 7.87 -4.51 -10.18
C SER A 279 7.54 -4.37 -8.69
N TYR A 280 8.53 -4.51 -7.80
CA TYR A 280 8.36 -4.37 -6.36
C TYR A 280 8.22 -2.90 -5.94
N LEU A 281 6.99 -2.45 -5.69
CA LEU A 281 6.65 -1.04 -5.39
C LEU A 281 5.66 -0.92 -4.19
N PRO A 282 5.93 -1.54 -3.03
CA PRO A 282 4.99 -1.58 -1.91
C PRO A 282 4.66 -0.19 -1.33
N PHE A 283 5.54 0.80 -1.54
CA PHE A 283 5.39 2.19 -1.11
C PHE A 283 5.14 3.16 -2.27
N GLY A 284 4.82 2.64 -3.46
CA GLY A 284 4.75 3.43 -4.69
C GLY A 284 6.13 3.92 -5.13
N ALA A 285 6.15 5.01 -5.92
CA ALA A 285 7.38 5.64 -6.39
C ALA A 285 7.14 7.09 -6.85
N GLY A 286 8.22 7.84 -7.04
CA GLY A 286 8.20 9.19 -7.60
C GLY A 286 7.66 10.26 -6.65
N PRO A 287 7.12 11.38 -7.16
CA PRO A 287 6.76 12.55 -6.33
C PRO A 287 5.69 12.30 -5.26
N ARG A 288 4.99 11.16 -5.34
CA ARG A 288 3.96 10.74 -4.39
C ARG A 288 4.28 9.36 -3.78
N SER A 289 5.56 8.98 -3.74
CA SER A 289 5.98 7.85 -2.92
C SER A 289 5.57 8.05 -1.47
N CYS A 290 5.38 6.95 -0.74
CA CYS A 290 4.97 7.01 0.66
C CYS A 290 5.98 7.84 1.47
N LEU A 291 5.49 8.94 2.06
CA LEU A 291 6.30 9.80 2.92
C LEU A 291 6.79 9.03 4.16
N GLY A 292 5.98 8.10 4.66
CA GLY A 292 6.27 7.28 5.84
C GLY A 292 7.10 6.03 5.56
N GLU A 293 7.62 5.80 4.34
CA GLU A 293 8.33 4.55 4.01
C GLU A 293 9.48 4.25 4.97
N ILE A 294 10.33 5.25 5.26
CA ILE A 294 11.50 5.07 6.13
C ILE A 294 11.05 4.66 7.53
N LEU A 295 10.08 5.40 8.09
CA LEU A 295 9.56 5.13 9.43
C LEU A 295 8.88 3.76 9.50
N ALA A 296 7.99 3.45 8.55
CA ALA A 296 7.29 2.17 8.50
C ALA A 296 8.27 0.98 8.42
N ARG A 297 9.33 1.07 7.60
CA ARG A 297 10.36 0.02 7.54
C ARG A 297 11.10 -0.16 8.86
N GLN A 298 11.42 0.93 9.56
CA GLN A 298 12.07 0.89 10.87
C GLN A 298 11.15 0.29 11.94
N GLU A 299 9.90 0.74 12.00
CA GLU A 299 8.89 0.21 12.91
C GLU A 299 8.69 -1.28 12.69
N LEU A 300 8.39 -1.71 11.46
CA LEU A 300 8.17 -3.12 11.15
C LEU A 300 9.35 -3.99 11.53
N PHE A 301 10.57 -3.54 11.23
CA PHE A 301 11.79 -4.25 11.59
C PHE A 301 11.94 -4.37 13.11
N LEU A 302 11.90 -3.25 13.83
CA LEU A 302 12.13 -3.24 15.28
C LEU A 302 11.03 -4.00 16.04
N PHE A 303 9.76 -3.75 15.72
CA PHE A 303 8.64 -4.44 16.37
C PHE A 303 8.74 -5.95 16.21
N MET A 304 8.99 -6.42 14.97
CA MET A 304 9.10 -7.85 14.73
C MET A 304 10.37 -8.44 15.34
N ALA A 305 11.52 -7.75 15.28
CA ALA A 305 12.75 -8.21 15.90
C ALA A 305 12.61 -8.33 17.43
N TRP A 306 12.01 -7.33 18.09
CA TRP A 306 11.76 -7.35 19.53
C TRP A 306 10.79 -8.45 19.94
N LEU A 307 9.72 -8.64 19.15
CA LEU A 307 8.74 -9.69 19.40
C LEU A 307 9.40 -11.07 19.28
N LEU A 308 10.11 -11.32 18.18
CA LEU A 308 10.71 -12.63 17.89
C LEU A 308 11.94 -12.93 18.76
N GLN A 309 12.68 -11.93 19.22
CA GLN A 309 13.78 -12.15 20.17
C GLN A 309 13.27 -12.76 21.48
N ARG A 310 12.07 -12.38 21.92
CA ARG A 310 11.56 -12.67 23.28
C ARG A 310 10.46 -13.73 23.32
N PHE A 311 9.70 -13.88 22.23
CA PHE A 311 8.51 -14.70 22.23
C PHE A 311 8.46 -15.70 21.07
N ASP A 312 7.93 -16.87 21.38
CA ASP A 312 7.43 -17.83 20.42
C ASP A 312 5.97 -17.49 20.12
N LEU A 313 5.65 -17.35 18.83
CA LEU A 313 4.29 -17.20 18.35
C LEU A 313 3.78 -18.59 17.98
N GLU A 314 2.69 -19.00 18.63
CA GLU A 314 2.08 -20.31 18.48
C GLU A 314 0.60 -20.17 18.11
N VAL A 315 0.08 -21.20 17.44
CA VAL A 315 -1.35 -21.36 17.22
C VAL A 315 -2.04 -21.50 18.58
N PRO A 316 -3.20 -20.87 18.81
CA PRO A 316 -3.92 -21.02 20.08
C PRO A 316 -4.30 -22.48 20.36
N ASP A 317 -4.63 -22.79 21.62
CA ASP A 317 -4.94 -24.15 22.06
C ASP A 317 -6.22 -24.72 21.40
N ASP A 318 -7.07 -23.86 20.82
CA ASP A 318 -8.23 -24.25 20.00
C ASP A 318 -7.85 -24.73 18.58
N GLY A 319 -6.57 -24.62 18.20
CA GLY A 319 -6.04 -25.04 16.90
C GLY A 319 -6.46 -24.15 15.73
N GLN A 320 -7.12 -23.02 15.97
CA GLN A 320 -7.64 -22.18 14.90
C GLN A 320 -6.52 -21.38 14.20
N MET A 321 -6.26 -21.71 12.94
CA MET A 321 -5.29 -20.99 12.11
C MET A 321 -5.87 -19.65 11.60
N PRO A 322 -5.05 -18.60 11.47
CA PRO A 322 -5.47 -17.36 10.82
C PRO A 322 -5.78 -17.62 9.34
N SER A 323 -6.91 -17.11 8.87
CA SER A 323 -7.20 -17.12 7.42
C SER A 323 -6.20 -16.22 6.70
N LEU A 324 -5.61 -16.75 5.62
CA LEU A 324 -4.74 -15.96 4.74
C LEU A 324 -5.53 -15.27 3.61
N GLU A 325 -6.86 -15.42 3.60
CA GLU A 325 -7.75 -14.57 2.82
C GLU A 325 -7.80 -13.19 3.48
N GLY A 326 -7.60 -12.15 2.68
CA GLY A 326 -7.61 -10.77 3.17
C GLY A 326 -8.88 -10.04 2.75
N ASN A 327 -9.22 -8.98 3.48
CA ASN A 327 -10.30 -8.08 3.15
C ASN A 327 -9.74 -6.76 2.58
N PRO A 328 -9.82 -6.53 1.26
CA PRO A 328 -9.30 -5.32 0.62
C PRO A 328 -10.27 -4.16 0.81
N LYS A 329 -10.03 -3.39 1.85
CA LYS A 329 -10.60 -2.05 1.99
C LYS A 329 -9.63 -1.06 1.33
N LEU A 330 -9.55 0.16 1.87
CA LEU A 330 -8.46 1.08 1.50
C LEU A 330 -7.10 0.47 1.85
N VAL A 331 -7.02 -0.15 3.04
CA VAL A 331 -5.91 -0.98 3.48
C VAL A 331 -6.30 -2.45 3.30
N PHE A 332 -5.34 -3.29 2.91
CA PHE A 332 -5.56 -4.72 2.82
C PHE A 332 -5.45 -5.37 4.20
N LEU A 333 -6.61 -5.61 4.81
CA LEU A 333 -6.71 -6.09 6.18
C LEU A 333 -6.78 -7.61 6.22
N ILE A 334 -6.33 -8.19 7.33
CA ILE A 334 -6.59 -9.59 7.69
C ILE A 334 -7.72 -9.63 8.71
N GLU A 335 -8.55 -10.68 8.65
CA GLU A 335 -9.59 -10.91 9.66
C GLU A 335 -8.97 -11.07 11.07
N PRO A 336 -9.66 -10.64 12.14
CA PRO A 336 -9.16 -10.82 13.49
C PRO A 336 -8.88 -12.29 13.81
N PHE A 337 -7.72 -12.56 14.41
CA PHE A 337 -7.31 -13.90 14.83
C PHE A 337 -6.62 -13.84 16.19
N LYS A 338 -6.56 -14.99 16.87
CA LYS A 338 -5.86 -15.15 18.16
C LYS A 338 -4.47 -15.71 17.91
N VAL A 339 -3.51 -15.32 18.75
CA VAL A 339 -2.16 -15.87 18.77
C VAL A 339 -1.78 -16.18 20.21
N LYS A 340 -1.17 -17.35 20.42
CA LYS A 340 -0.58 -17.70 21.71
C LYS A 340 0.85 -17.18 21.71
N ILE A 341 1.16 -16.30 22.65
CA ILE A 341 2.47 -15.68 22.80
C ILE A 341 3.13 -16.28 24.03
N LYS A 342 4.21 -17.04 23.84
CA LYS A 342 4.96 -17.69 24.91
C LYS A 342 6.35 -17.07 25.00
N VAL A 343 6.81 -16.71 26.21
CA VAL A 343 8.20 -16.25 26.39
C VAL A 343 9.15 -17.39 26.01
N ARG A 344 10.12 -17.10 25.14
CA ARG A 344 11.12 -18.07 24.67
C ARG A 344 11.92 -18.64 25.82
N GLN A 345 12.21 -19.93 25.75
CA GLN A 345 13.05 -20.60 26.75
C GLN A 345 14.46 -20.01 26.77
N ALA A 346 15.10 -19.85 25.61
CA ALA A 346 16.43 -19.24 25.47
C ALA A 346 16.48 -17.82 26.07
N TRP A 347 15.41 -17.04 25.91
CA TRP A 347 15.30 -15.72 26.54
C TRP A 347 15.25 -15.82 28.07
N ARG A 348 14.46 -16.74 28.62
CA ARG A 348 14.37 -16.94 30.08
C ARG A 348 15.70 -17.37 30.69
N GLU A 349 16.38 -18.31 30.05
CA GLU A 349 17.68 -18.83 30.49
C GLU A 349 18.73 -17.71 30.50
N ALA A 350 18.83 -16.94 29.42
CA ALA A 350 19.78 -15.83 29.34
C ALA A 350 19.52 -14.72 30.37
N GLN A 351 18.27 -14.45 30.73
CA GLN A 351 17.94 -13.48 31.78
C GLN A 351 18.18 -14.01 33.20
N ALA A 352 18.09 -15.33 33.39
CA ALA A 352 18.44 -15.95 34.66
C ALA A 352 19.97 -15.89 34.89
N GLU A 353 20.77 -16.15 33.85
CA GLU A 353 22.24 -16.07 33.90
C GLU A 353 22.77 -14.65 34.12
N SER A 354 22.06 -13.61 33.66
CA SER A 354 22.47 -12.21 33.89
C SER A 354 22.11 -11.68 35.29
N SER A 355 21.27 -12.41 36.03
CA SER A 355 20.81 -12.05 37.39
C SER A 355 21.64 -12.69 38.50
N THR A 356 22.52 -13.63 38.16
CA THR A 356 23.52 -14.27 39.02
C THR A 356 24.90 -13.69 38.77
#